data_AF-A0A7X6WXA7-F1
#
_entry.id   AF-A0A7X6WXA7-F1
#
_cell.length_a   1.000
_cell.length_b   1.000
_cell.length_c   1.000
_cell.angle_alpha   90.00
_cell.angle_beta   90.00
_cell.angle_gamma   90.00
#
_symmetry.space_group_name_H-M   'P 1'
#
loop_
_entity.id
_entity.type
_entity.pdbx_description
1 polymer ?
#
loop_
_entity_poly.entity_id
_entity_poly.type
_entity_poly.pdbx_seq_one_letter_code
_entity_poly.pdbx_strand_id
1 'polypeptide(L)'
;MSTDTQSSSEKPSNSRSWLRRFLIKTTVLFAGLGLSGALLGTLALALAWPNLPDLSAMIDYRPRVPLRIYTADNVLIGEFGEERRNVLRFDEIPDVMKAAILAAEDDNFYQ
;
A
#
# COMPACT_ATOMS: atom_id res chain seq x y z
N MET A 1 78.39 38.52 -11.98
CA MET A 1 77.42 39.53 -11.50
C MET A 1 76.52 39.87 -12.68
N SER A 2 75.23 39.59 -12.70
CA SER A 2 74.33 38.99 -11.74
C SER A 2 73.21 38.30 -12.54
N THR A 3 72.72 37.19 -12.00
CA THR A 3 71.46 36.54 -12.35
C THR A 3 70.31 37.55 -12.38
N ASP A 4 69.29 37.33 -13.21
CA ASP A 4 67.92 37.44 -12.73
C ASP A 4 66.93 36.68 -13.62
N THR A 5 66.52 35.56 -13.05
CA THR A 5 65.32 34.78 -13.33
C THR A 5 64.09 35.67 -13.15
N GLN A 6 63.22 35.82 -14.16
CA GLN A 6 61.86 36.32 -13.92
C GLN A 6 60.85 35.18 -14.00
N SER A 7 60.41 34.84 -12.79
CA SER A 7 59.38 33.90 -12.41
C SER A 7 58.06 34.13 -13.14
N SER A 8 57.49 33.02 -13.61
CA SER A 8 56.09 32.82 -13.95
C SER A 8 55.14 33.42 -12.91
N SER A 9 54.22 34.27 -13.36
CA SER A 9 53.10 34.79 -12.55
C SER A 9 51.89 33.87 -12.73
N GLU A 10 51.73 32.92 -11.83
CA GLU A 10 50.50 32.13 -11.71
C GLU A 10 49.37 32.99 -11.12
N LYS A 11 48.31 33.17 -11.90
CA LYS A 11 47.08 33.86 -11.50
C LYS A 11 46.28 32.92 -10.58
N PRO A 12 45.86 33.34 -9.37
CA PRO A 12 45.25 32.42 -8.41
C PRO A 12 43.87 31.96 -8.91
N SER A 13 43.65 30.65 -8.82
CA SER A 13 42.46 30.00 -9.34
C SER A 13 41.18 30.45 -8.64
N ASN A 14 40.17 30.80 -9.44
CA ASN A 14 38.81 31.13 -8.99
C ASN A 14 38.00 29.86 -8.61
N SER A 15 38.68 28.85 -8.07
CA SER A 15 38.13 27.49 -7.83
C SER A 15 37.02 27.48 -6.77
N ARG A 16 37.11 28.33 -5.73
CA ARG A 16 36.10 28.44 -4.66
C ARG A 16 34.72 28.90 -5.15
N SER A 17 34.65 29.77 -6.16
CA SER A 17 33.36 30.24 -6.69
C SER A 17 32.71 29.20 -7.61
N TRP A 18 33.51 28.38 -8.29
CA TRP A 18 33.03 27.30 -9.14
C TRP A 18 32.45 26.15 -8.32
N LEU A 19 33.15 25.68 -7.28
CA LEU A 19 32.61 24.68 -6.36
C LEU A 19 31.33 25.15 -5.66
N ARG A 20 31.29 26.40 -5.17
CA ARG A 20 30.08 26.95 -4.54
C ARG A 20 28.89 26.99 -5.49
N ARG A 21 29.09 27.38 -6.76
CA ARG A 21 28.02 27.36 -7.78
C ARG A 21 27.56 25.94 -8.09
N PHE A 22 28.48 24.97 -8.12
CA PHE A 22 28.16 23.57 -8.32
C PHE A 22 27.32 23.02 -7.16
N LEU A 23 27.76 23.21 -5.91
CA LEU A 23 27.03 22.82 -4.70
C LEU A 23 25.63 23.42 -4.63
N ILE A 24 25.48 24.71 -4.94
CA ILE A 24 24.15 25.36 -4.97
C ILE A 24 23.25 24.72 -6.02
N LYS A 25 23.76 24.49 -7.24
CA LYS A 25 22.97 23.87 -8.32
C LYS A 25 22.55 22.44 -7.97
N THR A 26 23.43 21.64 -7.38
CA THR A 26 23.10 20.27 -6.95
C THR A 26 22.05 20.29 -5.85
N THR A 27 22.19 21.16 -4.84
CA THR A 27 21.20 21.27 -3.77
C THR A 27 19.84 21.72 -4.29
N VAL A 28 19.80 22.68 -5.21
CA VAL A 28 18.55 23.13 -5.86
C VAL A 28 17.92 22.01 -6.69
N LEU A 29 18.73 21.21 -7.40
CA LEU A 29 18.23 20.07 -8.17
C LEU A 29 17.60 19.00 -7.27
N PHE A 30 18.29 18.61 -6.18
CA PHE A 30 17.75 17.65 -5.22
C PHE A 30 16.52 18.19 -4.49
N ALA A 31 16.52 19.48 -4.12
CA ALA A 31 15.35 20.12 -3.54
C ALA A 31 14.16 20.13 -4.51
N GLY A 32 14.40 20.43 -5.79
CA GLY A 32 13.38 20.41 -6.83
C GLY A 32 12.82 19.00 -7.08
N LEU A 33 13.68 17.98 -7.13
CA LEU A 33 13.27 16.58 -7.24
C LEU A 33 12.49 16.11 -6.02
N GLY A 34 12.93 16.47 -4.82
CA GLY A 34 12.21 16.18 -3.58
C GLY A 34 10.82 16.82 -3.56
N LEU A 35 10.73 18.10 -3.95
CA LEU A 35 9.46 18.82 -4.04
C LEU A 35 8.53 18.20 -5.10
N SER A 36 9.08 17.85 -6.27
CA SER A 36 8.33 17.21 -7.34
C SER A 36 7.82 15.82 -6.92
N GLY A 37 8.65 15.03 -6.24
CA GLY A 37 8.25 13.73 -5.70
C GLY A 37 7.17 13.85 -4.64
N ALA A 38 7.28 14.84 -3.75
CA ALA A 38 6.26 15.12 -2.75
C ALA A 38 4.92 15.54 -3.42
N LEU A 39 4.97 16.41 -4.42
CA LEU A 39 3.78 16.85 -5.17
C LEU A 39 3.11 15.69 -5.92
N LEU A 40 3.89 14.82 -6.56
CA LEU A 40 3.36 13.64 -7.23
C LEU A 40 2.77 12.63 -6.23
N GLY A 41 3.46 12.41 -5.10
CA GLY A 41 2.98 11.51 -4.05
C GLY A 41 1.69 12.01 -3.40
N THR A 42 1.58 13.30 -3.09
CA THR A 42 0.36 13.88 -2.52
C THR A 42 -0.78 13.87 -3.53
N LEU A 43 -0.52 14.17 -4.81
CA LEU A 43 -1.52 14.07 -5.86
C LEU A 43 -2.01 12.63 -6.03
N ALA A 44 -1.10 11.65 -6.05
CA ALA A 44 -1.46 10.23 -6.14
C ALA A 44 -2.34 9.79 -4.96
N LEU A 45 -1.97 10.17 -3.73
CA LEU A 45 -2.80 9.89 -2.55
C LEU A 45 -4.15 10.59 -2.62
N ALA A 46 -4.21 11.86 -3.00
CA ALA A 46 -5.46 12.61 -3.10
C ALA A 46 -6.43 12.01 -4.13
N LEU A 47 -5.90 11.41 -5.21
CA LEU A 47 -6.71 10.77 -6.25
C LEU A 47 -7.08 9.32 -5.90
N ALA A 48 -6.18 8.57 -5.26
CA ALA A 48 -6.41 7.16 -4.94
C ALA A 48 -7.26 6.99 -3.69
N TRP A 49 -7.04 7.81 -2.65
CA TRP A 49 -7.67 7.64 -1.34
C TRP A 49 -9.20 7.64 -1.36
N PRO A 50 -9.89 8.51 -2.11
CA PRO A 50 -11.36 8.52 -2.15
C PRO A 50 -11.96 7.31 -2.88
N ASN A 51 -11.17 6.63 -3.72
CA ASN A 51 -11.61 5.48 -4.51
C ASN A 51 -11.31 4.14 -3.82
N LEU A 52 -10.64 4.16 -2.65
CA LEU A 52 -10.40 2.95 -1.89
C LEU A 52 -11.72 2.47 -1.28
N PRO A 53 -12.08 1.18 -1.47
CA PRO A 53 -13.25 0.62 -0.83
C PRO A 53 -13.08 0.65 0.70
N ASP A 54 -14.19 0.79 1.40
CA ASP A 54 -14.20 0.69 2.86
C ASP A 54 -13.86 -0.75 3.28
N LEU A 55 -12.91 -0.89 4.21
CA LEU A 55 -12.46 -2.19 4.73
C LEU A 55 -13.38 -2.74 5.83
N SER A 56 -14.35 -1.95 6.31
CA SER A 56 -15.27 -2.35 7.39
C SER A 56 -15.95 -3.70 7.13
N ALA A 57 -16.30 -4.01 5.88
CA ALA A 57 -16.94 -5.28 5.51
C ALA A 57 -16.02 -6.51 5.68
N MET A 58 -14.70 -6.33 5.60
CA MET A 58 -13.72 -7.41 5.76
C MET A 58 -13.27 -7.57 7.21
N ILE A 59 -13.22 -6.49 7.97
CA ILE A 59 -12.81 -6.50 9.39
C ILE A 59 -13.99 -6.93 10.27
N ASP A 60 -15.18 -6.38 10.04
CA ASP A 60 -16.38 -6.58 10.85
C ASP A 60 -17.48 -7.30 10.05
N TYR A 61 -17.15 -8.48 9.51
CA TYR A 61 -18.10 -9.30 8.77
C TYR A 61 -19.23 -9.82 9.69
N ARG A 62 -20.43 -9.24 9.54
CA ARG A 62 -21.66 -9.61 10.25
C ARG A 62 -22.69 -10.16 9.26
N PRO A 63 -22.63 -11.45 8.89
CA PRO A 63 -23.59 -12.03 7.95
C PRO A 63 -25.01 -11.94 8.52
N ARG A 64 -25.96 -11.51 7.68
CA ARG A 64 -27.38 -11.61 8.02
C ARG A 64 -27.76 -13.08 8.13
N VAL A 65 -28.22 -13.50 9.30
CA VAL A 65 -28.71 -14.86 9.57
C VAL A 65 -30.22 -14.82 9.81
N PRO A 66 -30.96 -15.82 9.34
CA PRO A 66 -32.40 -15.86 9.55
C PRO A 66 -32.73 -16.09 11.03
N LEU A 67 -33.84 -15.50 11.48
CA LEU A 67 -34.47 -15.83 12.74
C LEU A 67 -35.05 -17.25 12.64
N ARG A 68 -34.68 -18.11 13.58
CA ARG A 68 -35.19 -19.49 13.66
C ARG A 68 -36.12 -19.62 14.88
N ILE A 69 -37.32 -20.14 14.66
CA ILE A 69 -38.31 -20.37 15.72
C ILE A 69 -38.36 -21.86 16.03
N TYR A 70 -38.18 -22.21 17.30
CA TYR A 70 -38.19 -23.58 17.79
C TYR A 70 -39.35 -23.81 18.77
N THR A 71 -39.85 -25.04 18.83
CA THR A 71 -40.75 -25.51 19.89
C THR A 71 -39.98 -25.72 21.21
N ALA A 72 -40.70 -25.95 22.31
CA ALA A 72 -40.09 -26.24 23.61
C ALA A 72 -39.24 -27.52 23.63
N ASP A 73 -39.56 -28.49 22.77
CA ASP A 73 -38.81 -29.71 22.49
C ASP A 73 -37.72 -29.54 21.42
N ASN A 74 -37.35 -28.29 21.09
CA ASN A 74 -36.24 -27.92 20.20
C ASN A 74 -36.42 -28.32 18.72
N VAL A 75 -37.65 -28.42 18.24
CA VAL A 75 -37.97 -28.68 16.83
C VAL A 75 -38.12 -27.35 16.08
N LEU A 76 -37.40 -27.19 14.96
CA LEU A 76 -37.49 -26.00 14.12
C LEU A 76 -38.85 -25.94 13.41
N ILE A 77 -39.62 -24.88 13.65
CA ILE A 77 -40.98 -24.67 13.08
C ILE A 77 -41.06 -23.52 12.08
N GLY A 78 -40.01 -22.73 11.95
CA GLY A 78 -39.95 -21.68 10.93
C GLY A 78 -38.62 -20.93 10.90
N GLU A 79 -38.29 -20.40 9.72
CA GLU A 79 -37.15 -19.50 9.50
C GLU A 79 -37.62 -18.22 8.80
N PHE A 80 -37.18 -17.07 9.29
CA PHE A 80 -37.54 -15.75 8.74
C PHE A 80 -36.27 -14.92 8.48
N GLY A 81 -36.07 -14.51 7.23
CA GLY A 81 -34.95 -13.68 6.80
C GLY A 81 -34.87 -13.64 5.28
N GLU A 82 -34.26 -12.59 4.72
CA GLU A 82 -34.07 -12.45 3.27
C GLU A 82 -33.13 -13.53 2.71
N GLU A 83 -32.15 -13.95 3.51
CA GLU A 83 -31.09 -14.88 3.11
C GLU A 83 -31.13 -16.15 3.95
N ARG A 84 -31.04 -17.30 3.30
CA ARG A 84 -30.94 -18.62 3.97
C ARG A 84 -29.48 -18.97 4.24
N ARG A 85 -28.88 -18.29 5.22
CA ARG A 85 -27.48 -18.52 5.61
C ARG A 85 -27.36 -19.42 6.84
N ASN A 86 -26.41 -20.34 6.79
CA ASN A 86 -25.90 -21.05 7.95
C ASN A 86 -24.40 -20.79 8.07
N VAL A 87 -23.99 -20.07 9.11
CA VAL A 87 -22.59 -19.70 9.32
C VAL A 87 -21.90 -20.86 10.03
N LEU A 88 -20.87 -21.41 9.40
CA LEU A 88 -20.04 -22.47 9.94
C LEU A 88 -18.66 -21.92 10.26
N ARG A 89 -18.03 -22.46 11.30
CA ARG A 89 -16.60 -22.26 11.56
C ARG A 89 -15.80 -23.03 10.51
N PHE A 90 -14.60 -22.56 10.21
CA PHE A 90 -13.78 -23.13 9.13
C PHE A 90 -13.43 -24.62 9.34
N ASP A 91 -13.28 -25.04 10.59
CA ASP A 91 -13.02 -26.42 11.00
C ASP A 91 -14.24 -27.35 10.89
N GLU A 92 -15.46 -26.80 10.81
CA GLU A 92 -16.69 -27.56 10.58
C GLU A 92 -16.89 -27.91 9.10
N ILE A 93 -16.13 -27.28 8.20
CA ILE A 93 -16.24 -27.51 6.75
C ILE A 93 -15.46 -28.79 6.37
N PRO A 94 -16.10 -29.77 5.72
CA PRO A 94 -15.43 -31.00 5.28
C PRO A 94 -14.24 -30.74 4.35
N ASP A 95 -13.16 -31.51 4.51
CA ASP A 95 -11.95 -31.36 3.70
C ASP A 95 -12.21 -31.52 2.19
N VAL A 96 -13.12 -32.43 1.82
CA VAL A 96 -13.54 -32.60 0.42
C VAL A 96 -14.20 -31.35 -0.15
N MET A 97 -14.97 -30.61 0.65
CA MET A 97 -15.59 -29.36 0.22
C MET A 97 -14.54 -28.26 0.05
N LYS A 98 -13.61 -28.14 1.02
CA LYS A 98 -12.49 -27.18 0.94
C LYS A 98 -11.66 -27.44 -0.33
N ALA A 99 -11.28 -28.68 -0.57
CA ALA A 99 -10.53 -29.08 -1.76
C ALA A 99 -11.29 -28.82 -3.07
N ALA A 100 -12.59 -29.10 -3.10
CA ALA A 100 -13.42 -28.87 -4.29
C ALA A 100 -13.49 -27.40 -4.70
N ILE A 101 -13.66 -26.49 -3.73
CA ILE A 101 -13.70 -25.03 -4.00
C ILE A 101 -12.32 -24.53 -4.45
N LEU A 102 -11.24 -24.96 -3.80
CA LEU A 102 -9.87 -24.59 -4.20
C LEU A 102 -9.59 -25.05 -5.63
N ALA A 103 -9.91 -26.30 -5.97
CA ALA A 103 -9.73 -26.82 -7.32
C ALA A 103 -10.58 -26.09 -8.38
N ALA A 104 -11.72 -25.50 -7.99
CA ALA A 104 -12.61 -24.78 -8.90
C ALA A 104 -12.23 -23.31 -9.10
N GLU A 105 -11.74 -22.64 -8.05
CA GLU A 105 -11.47 -21.20 -8.05
C GLU A 105 -9.96 -20.87 -8.12
N ASP A 106 -9.15 -21.45 -7.24
CA ASP A 106 -7.69 -21.23 -7.17
C ASP A 106 -7.00 -22.38 -6.42
N ASP A 107 -6.27 -23.23 -7.16
CA ASP A 107 -5.55 -24.38 -6.64
C ASP A 107 -4.24 -23.98 -5.93
N ASN A 108 -3.77 -22.75 -6.10
CA ASN A 108 -2.54 -22.22 -5.48
C ASN A 108 -2.82 -21.30 -4.29
N PHE A 109 -4.07 -21.17 -3.84
CA PHE A 109 -4.48 -20.25 -2.78
C PHE A 109 -3.64 -20.33 -1.48
N TYR A 110 -3.07 -21.49 -1.16
CA TYR A 110 -2.28 -21.71 0.06
C TYR A 110 -0.75 -21.68 -0.13
N GLN A 111 -0.25 -21.46 -1.35
CA GLN A 111 1.18 -21.35 -1.63
C GLN A 111 1.67 -19.92 -1.41
#